data_AF-A0A1B1T9H3-F1
#
_entry.id   AF-A0A1B1T9H3-F1
#
_cell.length_a   1.000
_cell.length_b   1.000
_cell.length_c   1.000
_cell.angle_alpha   90.00
_cell.angle_beta   90.00
_cell.angle_gamma   90.00
#
_symmetry.space_group_name_H-M   'P 1'
#
loop_
_entity.id
_entity.type
_entity.pdbx_description
1 polymer ?
#
loop_
_entity_poly.entity_id
_entity_poly.type
_entity_poly.pdbx_seq_one_letter_code
_entity_poly.pdbx_strand_id
1 'polypeptide(L)'
;NSDAEVDDSSCEYPEPVKGCMDVNATNYNSTVEVDDGSCEYPDPVEGCMDVNATNYNSTVEIDDGSCEYPDPVEGCMDANATNYNSDAEVDDSSCEYPEPVKGCMDVNATNYNSTEYLEEPSGFCPTEITDENKDTVDDACIVPVDETEDSESNNEDEGLLPSISLFTVICVTVIIAFRRR
;
A
#
# COMPACT_ATOMS: atom_id res chain seq x y z
N ASN A 1 -11.38 -24.28 -88.52
CA ASN A 1 -11.66 -23.92 -89.92
C ASN A 1 -12.52 -25.02 -90.52
N SER A 2 -13.68 -24.73 -91.13
CA SER A 2 -14.63 -25.74 -91.62
C SER A 2 -14.13 -26.56 -92.81
N ASP A 3 -13.03 -26.13 -93.44
CA ASP A 3 -12.49 -26.72 -94.66
C ASP A 3 -11.18 -27.50 -94.43
N ALA A 4 -10.83 -27.78 -93.17
CA ALA A 4 -9.59 -28.49 -92.84
C ALA A 4 -9.75 -30.01 -92.96
N GLU A 5 -8.99 -30.65 -93.86
CA GLU A 5 -9.03 -32.10 -94.11
C GLU A 5 -7.77 -32.86 -93.61
N VAL A 6 -6.74 -32.14 -93.16
CA VAL A 6 -5.51 -32.71 -92.60
C VAL A 6 -5.26 -32.06 -91.24
N ASP A 7 -5.18 -32.89 -90.21
CA ASP A 7 -4.81 -32.47 -88.85
C ASP A 7 -3.29 -32.35 -88.76
N ASP A 8 -2.80 -31.11 -88.73
CA ASP A 8 -1.38 -30.80 -88.50
C ASP A 8 -1.07 -30.58 -87.02
N SER A 9 -2.02 -30.88 -86.13
CA SER A 9 -1.94 -30.63 -84.69
C SER A 9 -1.62 -29.18 -84.33
N SER A 10 -1.85 -28.22 -85.23
CA SER A 10 -1.63 -26.77 -84.99
C SER A 10 -2.80 -26.10 -84.26
N CYS A 11 -3.67 -26.87 -83.61
CA CYS A 11 -4.79 -26.35 -82.84
C CYS A 11 -4.29 -25.44 -81.72
N GLU A 12 -4.44 -24.13 -81.91
CA GLU A 12 -4.29 -23.14 -80.85
C GLU A 12 -5.59 -23.07 -80.04
N TYR A 13 -5.49 -23.42 -78.76
CA TYR A 13 -6.54 -23.14 -77.79
C TYR A 13 -6.21 -21.82 -77.09
N PRO A 14 -7.22 -20.98 -76.79
CA PRO A 14 -6.99 -19.87 -75.89
C PRO A 14 -6.48 -20.41 -74.55
N GLU A 15 -5.41 -19.83 -74.02
CA GLU A 15 -4.93 -20.21 -72.69
C GLU A 15 -6.01 -19.87 -71.65
N PRO A 16 -6.28 -20.77 -70.69
CA PRO A 16 -7.27 -20.53 -69.65
C PRO A 16 -6.88 -19.30 -68.85
N VAL A 17 -7.84 -18.41 -68.60
CA VAL A 17 -7.61 -17.20 -67.81
C VAL A 17 -7.41 -17.61 -66.36
N LYS A 18 -6.25 -17.26 -65.81
CA LYS A 18 -5.83 -17.60 -64.44
C LYS A 18 -6.06 -16.43 -63.48
N GLY A 19 -6.38 -16.74 -62.23
CA GLY A 19 -6.46 -15.79 -61.12
C GLY A 19 -7.25 -16.35 -59.95
N CYS A 20 -7.52 -15.54 -58.93
CA CYS A 20 -8.18 -16.01 -57.71
C CYS A 20 -9.66 -16.36 -57.91
N MET A 21 -10.04 -17.59 -57.52
CA MET A 21 -11.44 -18.08 -57.54
C MET A 21 -12.14 -18.04 -56.18
N ASP A 22 -11.46 -17.69 -55.09
CA ASP A 22 -12.04 -17.63 -53.75
C ASP A 22 -12.82 -16.31 -53.54
N VAL A 23 -14.11 -16.42 -53.21
CA VAL A 23 -15.00 -15.27 -52.98
C VAL A 23 -14.63 -14.45 -51.72
N ASN A 24 -13.87 -15.03 -50.80
CA ASN A 24 -13.41 -14.37 -49.58
C ASN A 24 -12.09 -13.60 -49.77
N ALA A 25 -11.44 -13.74 -50.93
CA ALA A 25 -10.23 -13.01 -51.25
C ALA A 25 -10.53 -11.59 -51.75
N THR A 26 -9.64 -10.64 -51.43
CA THR A 26 -9.74 -9.24 -51.88
C THR A 26 -9.57 -9.08 -53.39
N ASN A 27 -8.87 -10.01 -54.03
CA ASN A 27 -8.63 -10.05 -55.47
C ASN A 27 -9.45 -11.13 -56.20
N TYR A 28 -10.59 -11.54 -55.63
CA TYR A 28 -11.53 -12.47 -56.26
C TYR A 28 -11.91 -12.02 -57.68
N ASN A 29 -11.80 -12.94 -58.65
CA ASN A 29 -12.26 -12.70 -60.01
C ASN A 29 -13.14 -13.83 -60.53
N SER A 30 -14.45 -13.56 -60.63
CA SER A 30 -15.45 -14.50 -61.14
C SER A 30 -15.28 -14.91 -62.62
N THR A 31 -14.42 -14.23 -63.39
CA THR A 31 -14.21 -14.50 -64.83
C THR A 31 -13.04 -15.44 -65.12
N VAL A 32 -12.29 -15.86 -64.10
CA VAL A 32 -11.16 -16.77 -64.28
C VAL A 32 -11.63 -18.22 -64.31
N GLU A 33 -10.95 -19.05 -65.08
CA GLU A 33 -11.31 -20.46 -65.29
C GLU A 33 -10.47 -21.41 -64.43
N VAL A 34 -9.29 -20.95 -63.98
CA VAL A 34 -8.33 -21.72 -63.22
C VAL A 34 -7.78 -20.88 -62.08
N ASP A 35 -7.91 -21.39 -60.86
CA ASP A 35 -7.23 -20.83 -59.70
C ASP A 35 -5.72 -21.00 -59.83
N ASP A 36 -4.99 -19.91 -59.72
CA ASP A 36 -3.53 -19.90 -59.76
C ASP A 36 -2.87 -19.75 -58.39
N GLY A 37 -3.67 -19.74 -57.31
CA GLY A 37 -3.19 -19.58 -55.95
C GLY A 37 -2.70 -18.18 -55.61
N SER A 38 -3.01 -17.18 -56.45
CA SER A 38 -2.67 -15.76 -56.20
C SER A 38 -3.65 -15.04 -55.26
N CYS A 39 -4.57 -15.76 -54.60
CA CYS A 39 -5.57 -15.15 -53.72
C CYS A 39 -4.93 -14.36 -52.57
N GLU A 40 -5.33 -13.09 -52.45
CA GLU A 40 -4.96 -12.19 -51.36
C GLU A 40 -6.11 -12.11 -50.37
N TYR A 41 -5.82 -12.25 -49.08
CA TYR A 41 -6.82 -12.17 -48.02
C TYR A 41 -6.61 -10.88 -47.22
N PRO A 42 -7.67 -10.29 -46.65
CA PRO A 42 -7.49 -9.18 -45.74
C PRO A 42 -6.67 -9.65 -44.53
N ASP A 43 -5.76 -8.79 -44.07
CA ASP A 43 -5.06 -9.05 -42.82
C ASP A 43 -6.07 -9.07 -41.67
N PRO A 44 -5.90 -9.98 -40.69
CA PRO A 44 -6.74 -10.01 -39.50
C PRO A 44 -6.66 -8.66 -38.80
N VAL A 45 -7.81 -8.18 -38.32
CA VAL A 45 -7.86 -6.91 -37.59
C VAL A 45 -7.35 -7.14 -36.18
N GLU A 46 -6.24 -6.48 -35.84
CA GLU A 46 -5.59 -6.56 -34.53
C GLU A 46 -6.08 -5.44 -33.58
N GLY A 47 -6.15 -5.73 -32.28
CA GLY A 47 -6.44 -4.75 -31.23
C GLY A 47 -6.88 -5.42 -29.91
N CYS A 48 -7.35 -4.64 -28.94
CA CYS A 48 -7.71 -5.19 -27.63
C CYS A 48 -9.02 -6.00 -27.62
N MET A 49 -8.95 -7.25 -27.14
CA MET A 49 -10.10 -8.15 -26.99
C MET A 49 -10.68 -8.22 -25.56
N ASP A 50 -10.05 -7.61 -24.56
CA ASP A 50 -10.53 -7.63 -23.16
C ASP A 50 -11.66 -6.62 -22.95
N VAL A 51 -12.82 -7.10 -22.51
CA VAL A 51 -14.02 -6.27 -22.24
C VAL A 51 -13.84 -5.28 -21.09
N ASN A 52 -12.86 -5.49 -20.22
CA ASN A 52 -12.56 -4.60 -19.09
C ASN A 52 -11.58 -3.49 -19.45
N ALA A 53 -10.99 -3.53 -20.65
CA ALA A 53 -10.10 -2.49 -21.14
C ALA A 53 -10.87 -1.26 -21.65
N THR A 54 -10.29 -0.07 -21.52
CA THR A 54 -10.86 1.20 -22.00
C THR A 54 -10.90 1.30 -23.52
N ASN A 55 -10.00 0.58 -24.20
CA ASN A 55 -9.89 0.51 -25.65
C ASN A 55 -10.40 -0.82 -26.25
N TYR A 56 -11.26 -1.54 -25.51
CA TYR A 56 -11.91 -2.76 -26.00
C TYR A 56 -12.56 -2.55 -27.37
N ASN A 57 -12.27 -3.45 -28.32
CA ASN A 57 -12.92 -3.47 -29.61
C ASN A 57 -13.42 -4.87 -29.96
N SER A 58 -14.75 -5.03 -30.01
CA SER A 58 -15.39 -6.32 -30.33
C SER A 58 -15.24 -6.75 -31.80
N THR A 59 -14.69 -5.91 -32.68
CA THR A 59 -14.52 -6.22 -34.11
C THR A 59 -13.15 -6.78 -34.46
N VAL A 60 -12.22 -6.83 -33.50
CA VAL A 60 -10.87 -7.35 -33.72
C VAL A 60 -10.91 -8.88 -33.64
N GLU A 61 -10.03 -9.53 -34.41
CA GLU A 61 -9.93 -10.99 -34.49
C GLU A 61 -8.75 -11.53 -33.69
N ILE A 62 -7.75 -10.68 -33.44
CA ILE A 62 -6.51 -11.02 -32.76
C ILE A 62 -6.23 -9.97 -31.69
N ASP A 63 -5.98 -10.45 -30.46
CA ASP A 63 -5.46 -9.63 -29.38
C ASP A 63 -3.98 -9.30 -29.61
N ASP A 64 -3.68 -8.03 -29.79
CA ASP A 64 -2.31 -7.53 -29.98
C ASP A 64 -1.63 -7.12 -28.67
N GLY A 65 -2.33 -7.25 -27.53
CA GLY A 65 -1.83 -6.84 -26.23
C GLY A 65 -1.79 -5.33 -26.03
N SER A 66 -2.47 -4.55 -26.88
CA SER A 66 -2.59 -3.09 -26.74
C SER A 66 -3.61 -2.64 -25.69
N CYS A 67 -4.21 -3.57 -24.93
CA CYS A 67 -5.25 -3.25 -23.95
C CYS A 67 -4.81 -2.21 -22.91
N GLU A 68 -5.56 -1.12 -22.82
CA GLU A 68 -5.41 -0.06 -21.83
C GLU A 68 -6.45 -0.25 -20.73
N TYR A 69 -6.03 -0.11 -19.48
CA TYR A 69 -6.92 -0.25 -18.31
C TYR A 69 -7.05 1.10 -17.61
N PRO A 70 -8.18 1.37 -16.95
CA PRO A 70 -8.28 2.56 -16.11
C PRO A 70 -7.21 2.50 -15.02
N ASP A 71 -6.60 3.64 -14.72
CA ASP A 71 -5.72 3.76 -13.57
C ASP A 71 -6.52 3.45 -12.28
N PRO A 72 -5.90 2.78 -11.30
CA PRO A 72 -6.57 2.52 -10.03
C PRO A 72 -6.95 3.84 -9.36
N VAL A 73 -8.11 3.85 -8.71
CA VAL A 73 -8.54 5.02 -7.95
C VAL A 73 -7.65 5.15 -6.71
N GLU A 74 -6.86 6.21 -6.65
CA GLU A 74 -6.02 6.54 -5.50
C GLU A 74 -6.80 7.32 -4.43
N GLY A 75 -6.56 7.03 -3.16
CA GLY A 75 -7.12 7.78 -2.04
C GLY A 75 -6.97 7.08 -0.70
N CYS A 76 -7.36 7.75 0.39
CA CYS A 76 -7.29 7.17 1.73
C CYS A 76 -8.24 5.97 1.90
N MET A 77 -7.69 4.80 2.26
CA MET A 77 -8.45 3.57 2.49
C MET A 77 -8.82 3.32 3.97
N ASP A 78 -8.35 4.15 4.91
CA ASP A 78 -8.69 4.01 6.34
C ASP A 78 -10.06 4.62 6.66
N ALA A 79 -11.00 3.79 7.09
CA ALA A 79 -12.36 4.21 7.44
C ALA A 79 -12.44 5.16 8.66
N ASN A 80 -11.35 5.31 9.43
CA ASN A 80 -11.27 6.25 10.55
C ASN A 80 -10.73 7.63 10.13
N ALA A 81 -10.22 7.79 8.91
CA ALA A 81 -9.75 9.06 8.39
C ALA A 81 -10.93 9.97 8.00
N THR A 82 -10.74 11.29 8.11
CA THR A 82 -11.76 12.28 7.73
C THR A 82 -11.97 12.37 6.22
N ASN A 83 -10.99 11.95 5.43
CA ASN A 83 -11.02 11.93 3.98
C ASN A 83 -11.05 10.50 3.40
N TYR A 84 -11.58 9.53 4.16
CA TYR A 84 -11.80 8.16 3.68
C TYR A 84 -12.54 8.14 2.33
N ASN A 85 -11.95 7.46 1.36
CA ASN A 85 -12.52 7.23 0.04
C ASN A 85 -12.89 5.75 -0.12
N SER A 86 -14.19 5.44 -0.13
CA SER A 86 -14.68 4.07 -0.32
C SER A 86 -14.43 3.48 -1.71
N ASP A 87 -14.16 4.35 -2.69
CA ASP A 87 -13.90 3.96 -4.07
C ASP A 87 -12.39 3.81 -4.34
N ALA A 88 -11.52 4.10 -3.36
CA ALA A 88 -10.09 3.94 -3.50
C ALA A 88 -9.70 2.46 -3.57
N GLU A 89 -8.91 2.11 -4.58
CA GLU A 89 -8.33 0.78 -4.80
C GLU A 89 -6.87 0.72 -4.31
N VAL A 90 -6.22 1.87 -4.21
CA VAL A 90 -4.83 2.03 -3.76
C VAL A 90 -4.75 3.16 -2.74
N ASP A 91 -4.13 2.88 -1.59
CA ASP A 91 -3.85 3.89 -0.57
C ASP A 91 -2.71 4.81 -1.04
N ASP A 92 -3.02 6.10 -1.16
CA ASP A 92 -2.09 7.14 -1.59
C ASP A 92 -1.40 7.84 -0.42
N SER A 93 -1.60 7.35 0.81
CA SER A 93 -1.09 7.96 2.05
C SER A 93 -1.61 9.39 2.29
N SER A 94 -2.74 9.77 1.67
CA SER A 94 -3.36 11.09 1.88
C SER A 94 -4.23 11.15 3.14
N CYS A 95 -4.38 10.07 3.92
CA CYS A 95 -5.29 10.01 5.07
C CYS A 95 -5.08 11.16 6.06
N GLU A 96 -6.13 11.95 6.26
CA GLU A 96 -6.21 13.00 7.26
C GLU A 96 -6.98 12.47 8.47
N TYR A 97 -6.44 12.72 9.66
CA TYR A 97 -7.08 12.34 10.91
C TYR A 97 -7.49 13.59 11.67
N PRO A 98 -8.60 13.54 12.43
CA PRO A 98 -8.97 14.68 13.25
C PRO A 98 -7.87 14.93 14.27
N GLU A 99 -7.42 16.19 14.36
CA GLU A 99 -6.46 16.62 15.37
C GLU A 99 -6.96 16.20 16.77
N PRO A 100 -6.08 15.68 17.64
CA PRO A 100 -6.46 15.36 19.00
C PRO A 100 -7.00 16.61 19.68
N VAL A 101 -8.23 16.53 20.16
CA VAL A 101 -8.87 17.65 20.85
C VAL A 101 -8.17 17.84 22.19
N LYS A 102 -7.30 18.86 22.29
CA LYS A 102 -6.55 19.16 23.51
C LYS A 102 -7.49 19.51 24.67
N GLY A 103 -7.36 18.79 25.77
CA GLY A 103 -8.10 19.01 27.01
C GLY A 103 -7.41 18.38 28.21
N CYS A 104 -7.84 18.72 29.42
CA CYS A 104 -7.31 18.13 30.65
C CYS A 104 -8.01 16.80 30.96
N MET A 105 -7.33 15.84 31.60
CA MET A 105 -7.96 14.61 32.11
C MET A 105 -8.67 14.80 33.47
N ASP A 106 -8.60 15.99 34.08
CA ASP A 106 -9.34 16.29 35.31
C ASP A 106 -10.82 16.52 34.99
N VAL A 107 -11.68 15.63 35.50
CA VAL A 107 -13.14 15.68 35.33
C VAL A 107 -13.78 16.98 35.83
N ASN A 108 -13.08 17.76 36.64
CA ASN A 108 -13.54 19.04 37.16
C ASN A 108 -13.01 20.24 36.37
N ALA A 109 -12.13 20.04 35.40
CA ALA A 109 -11.62 21.11 34.55
C ALA A 109 -12.67 21.53 33.51
N THR A 110 -12.76 22.84 33.24
CA THR A 110 -13.69 23.38 32.23
C THR A 110 -13.35 22.95 30.81
N ASN A 111 -12.12 22.50 30.57
CA ASN A 111 -11.63 21.92 29.32
C ASN A 111 -11.35 20.42 29.46
N TYR A 112 -12.09 19.70 30.32
CA TYR A 112 -12.00 18.24 30.43
C TYR A 112 -12.25 17.59 29.06
N ASN A 113 -11.32 16.75 28.61
CA ASN A 113 -11.54 15.90 27.44
C ASN A 113 -10.94 14.51 27.65
N SER A 114 -11.77 13.47 27.55
CA SER A 114 -11.37 12.07 27.72
C SER A 114 -11.05 11.35 26.40
N THR A 115 -11.12 12.01 25.26
CA THR A 115 -10.95 11.38 23.93
C THR A 115 -9.51 11.43 23.43
N GLU A 116 -8.55 11.18 24.31
CA GLU A 116 -7.14 11.06 23.92
C GLU A 116 -6.92 9.67 23.30
N TYR A 117 -6.84 9.61 21.97
CA TYR A 117 -6.10 8.53 21.33
C TYR A 117 -4.63 8.75 21.71
N LEU A 118 -4.05 7.77 22.39
CA LEU A 118 -2.69 7.77 22.92
C LEU A 118 -1.67 7.95 21.78
N GLU A 119 -1.39 9.18 21.39
CA GLU A 119 -0.01 9.52 21.09
C GLU A 119 0.67 9.66 22.44
N GLU A 120 1.45 8.65 22.83
CA GLU A 120 2.31 8.67 24.01
C GLU A 120 2.90 10.07 24.15
N PRO A 121 2.48 10.85 25.17
CA PRO A 121 3.08 12.15 25.37
C PRO A 121 4.55 11.86 25.69
N SER A 122 5.44 12.34 24.82
CA SER A 122 6.88 12.33 25.01
C SER A 122 7.27 13.30 26.13
N GLY A 123 6.63 13.16 27.30
CA GLY A 123 6.89 13.90 28.52
C GLY A 123 7.41 12.92 29.56
N PHE A 124 8.64 12.43 29.36
CA PHE A 124 9.36 11.75 30.43
C PHE A 124 9.68 12.80 31.50
N CYS A 125 8.81 12.97 32.50
CA CYS A 125 9.21 13.65 33.73
C CYS A 125 9.98 12.62 34.58
N PRO A 126 11.32 12.68 34.65
CA PRO A 126 12.06 11.84 35.58
C PRO A 126 11.63 12.17 37.02
N THR A 127 11.62 11.16 37.89
CA THR A 127 11.30 11.35 39.31
C THR A 127 12.30 12.26 40.03
N GLU A 128 13.47 12.48 39.44
CA GLU A 128 14.54 13.33 39.94
C GLU A 128 15.14 14.13 38.77
N ILE A 129 15.22 15.45 38.92
CA ILE A 129 15.91 16.32 37.97
C ILE A 129 17.36 16.47 38.45
N THR A 130 18.31 16.08 37.61
CA THR A 130 19.75 16.24 37.84
C THR A 130 20.30 17.31 36.92
N ASP A 131 21.46 17.88 37.25
CA ASP A 131 22.13 18.87 36.38
C ASP A 131 22.44 18.34 34.97
N GLU A 132 22.48 17.01 34.80
CA GLU A 132 22.72 16.37 33.51
C GLU A 132 21.46 16.23 32.65
N ASN A 133 20.27 16.16 33.26
CA ASN A 133 19.01 15.96 32.52
C ASN A 133 18.13 17.21 32.45
N LYS A 134 18.44 18.25 33.24
CA LYS A 134 17.65 19.48 33.35
C LYS A 134 17.33 20.16 32.01
N ASP A 135 18.25 20.11 31.04
CA ASP A 135 18.04 20.72 29.72
C ASP A 135 17.23 19.86 28.73
N THR A 136 16.90 18.63 29.14
CA THR A 136 16.12 17.66 28.34
C THR A 136 14.73 17.40 28.92
N VAL A 137 14.46 17.92 30.11
CA VAL A 137 13.17 17.80 30.80
C VAL A 137 12.28 18.96 30.35
N ASP A 138 11.03 18.65 30.03
CA ASP A 138 10.04 19.65 29.64
C ASP A 138 9.83 20.66 30.78
N ASP A 139 9.76 21.97 30.44
CA ASP A 139 9.56 23.07 31.38
C ASP A 139 8.27 22.89 32.21
N ALA A 140 7.31 22.10 31.71
CA ALA A 140 6.10 21.71 32.43
C ALA A 140 6.35 20.83 33.66
N CYS A 141 7.52 20.17 33.79
CA CYS A 141 7.88 19.34 34.95
C CYS A 141 8.61 20.13 36.05
N ILE A 142 8.97 21.40 35.84
CA ILE A 142 9.69 22.22 36.82
C ILE A 142 8.68 22.89 37.76
N VAL A 143 8.53 22.37 38.97
CA VAL A 143 7.75 23.06 40.02
C VAL A 143 8.59 24.27 40.51
N PRO A 144 8.10 25.51 40.41
CA PRO A 144 8.83 26.65 40.95
C PRO A 144 8.95 26.47 42.47
N VAL A 145 10.19 26.36 42.95
CA VAL A 145 10.49 26.39 44.38
C VAL A 145 10.21 27.81 44.84
N ASP A 146 9.04 28.02 45.45
CA ASP A 146 8.68 29.30 46.04
C ASP A 146 9.65 29.59 47.19
N GLU A 147 10.39 30.70 47.06
CA GLU A 147 11.31 31.19 48.08
C GLU A 147 10.52 31.72 49.27
N THR A 148 10.24 30.89 50.28
CA THR A 148 9.88 31.42 51.61
C THR A 148 10.57 30.68 52.75
N GLU A 149 11.47 31.44 53.37
CA GLU A 149 11.86 31.49 54.78
C GLU A 149 12.88 30.47 55.32
N ASP A 150 14.07 31.03 55.55
CA ASP A 150 15.07 30.61 56.51
C ASP A 150 14.47 30.23 57.87
N SER A 151 14.86 29.05 58.36
CA SER A 151 15.11 28.90 59.80
C SER A 151 16.30 27.97 60.02
N GLU A 152 17.46 28.56 60.27
CA GLU A 152 18.58 27.89 60.90
C GLU A 152 18.17 27.36 62.28
N SER A 153 18.48 26.10 62.55
CA SER A 153 18.72 25.64 63.92
C SER A 153 19.80 24.56 63.90
N ASN A 154 21.00 24.98 64.28
CA ASN A 154 22.10 24.13 64.70
C ASN A 154 21.62 23.19 65.82
N ASN A 155 22.02 21.92 65.78
CA ASN A 155 22.57 21.23 66.96
C ASN A 155 23.27 19.93 66.55
N GLU A 156 24.38 19.72 67.26
CA GLU A 156 25.34 18.63 67.15
C GLU A 156 24.76 17.29 67.62
N ASP A 157 25.37 16.22 67.09
CA ASP A 157 25.80 15.02 67.82
C ASP A 157 24.97 13.72 67.85
N GLU A 158 25.76 12.64 67.79
CA GLU A 158 25.56 11.23 68.15
C GLU A 158 24.83 10.26 67.18
N GLY A 159 25.58 9.22 66.82
CA GLY A 159 25.15 8.14 65.94
C GLY A 159 24.17 7.16 66.57
N LEU A 160 23.44 6.44 65.71
CA LEU A 160 22.79 5.19 66.08
C LEU A 160 22.65 4.27 64.85
N LEU A 161 23.14 3.06 65.00
CA LEU A 161 23.10 1.96 64.03
C LEU A 161 21.65 1.56 63.70
N PRO A 162 21.33 1.12 62.46
CA PRO A 162 20.03 0.56 62.18
C PRO A 162 19.89 -0.81 62.86
N SER A 163 18.83 -0.96 63.64
CA SER A 163 18.42 -2.20 64.29
C SER A 163 18.13 -3.31 63.27
N ILE A 164 19.10 -4.20 63.06
CA ILE A 164 18.93 -5.42 62.28
C ILE A 164 18.05 -6.37 63.10
N SER A 165 16.82 -6.58 62.64
CA SER A 165 15.85 -7.49 63.24
C SER A 165 16.45 -8.89 63.42
N LEU A 166 16.55 -9.36 64.67
CA LEU A 166 17.05 -10.71 65.01
C LEU A 166 16.29 -11.85 64.30
N PHE A 167 15.11 -11.58 63.73
CA PHE A 167 14.32 -12.55 62.98
C PHE A 167 14.93 -12.90 61.61
N THR A 168 15.68 -11.99 60.96
CA THR A 168 16.26 -12.27 59.64
C THR A 168 17.53 -13.12 59.72
N VAL A 169 18.29 -13.01 60.82
CA VAL A 169 19.53 -13.78 61.05
C VAL A 169 19.22 -15.26 61.40
N ILE A 170 18.12 -15.53 62.10
CA ILE A 170 17.69 -16.90 62.43
C ILE A 170 17.17 -17.62 61.18
N CYS A 171 16.46 -16.94 60.27
CA CYS A 171 15.98 -17.55 59.03
C CYS A 171 17.13 -17.97 58.10
N VAL A 172 18.18 -17.16 57.96
CA VAL A 172 19.31 -17.47 57.07
C VAL A 172 20.17 -18.62 57.63
N THR A 173 20.32 -18.73 58.94
CA THR A 173 21.11 -19.81 59.56
C THR A 173 20.40 -21.17 59.55
N VAL A 174 19.07 -21.21 59.67
CA VAL A 174 18.29 -22.47 59.56
C VAL A 174 18.27 -23.00 58.11
N ILE A 175 18.21 -22.13 57.10
CA ILE A 175 18.22 -22.54 55.68
C ILE A 175 19.59 -23.09 55.26
N ILE A 176 20.69 -22.54 55.79
CA ILE A 176 22.05 -23.05 55.50
C ILE A 176 22.31 -24.38 56.22
N ALA A 177 21.73 -24.61 57.40
CA ALA A 177 21.87 -25.88 58.14
C ALA A 177 21.10 -27.05 57.49
N PHE A 178 19.97 -26.79 56.81
CA PHE A 178 19.21 -27.83 56.09
C PHE A 178 19.78 -28.21 54.71
N ARG A 179 20.67 -27.40 54.12
CA ARG A 179 21.34 -27.74 52.86
C ARG A 179 22.67 -28.49 53.02
N ARG A 180 23.08 -28.81 54.26
CA ARG A 180 24.31 -29.55 54.58
C ARG A 180 24.09 -30.84 55.38
N ARG A 181 22.87 -31.39 55.37
CA ARG A 181 22.58 -32.75 55.82
C ARG A 181 21.87 -33.54 54.74
#